data_AF-S7VR62-F1
#
_entry.id   AF-S7VR62-F1
#
_cell.length_a   1.000
_cell.length_b   1.000
_cell.length_c   1.000
_cell.angle_alpha   90.00
_cell.angle_beta   90.00
_cell.angle_gamma   90.00
#
_symmetry.space_group_name_H-M   'P 1'
#
loop_
_entity.id
_entity.type
_entity.pdbx_description
1 polymer ?
#
loop_
_entity_poly.entity_id
_entity_poly.type
_entity_poly.pdbx_seq_one_letter_code
_entity_poly.pdbx_strand_id
1 'polypeptide(L)'
;MKKIIAIIILAVLLVAFKDQDLKGYITLFEDASSAKYYKYSDSHYFESFANDKETIGDKEYYVRYRKYGWGTVDTTYYRKGSENYYHINKKTLEESIILPVNPKVGDQWLEHDNSWSYEVIANQQKFKTPANKYKNCIKVRCKQLTNKDKRKNKEYLLYYSPEYGYVGNVDSKGKILSYLSDVKLNAKEGEVIGDFK
;
A
#
# COMPACT_ATOMS: atom_id res chain seq x y z
N MET A 1 -2.61 0.69 62.23
CA MET A 1 -1.75 -0.15 61.36
C MET A 1 -2.64 -1.05 60.52
N LYS A 2 -2.31 -1.21 59.22
CA LYS A 2 -2.91 -2.11 58.20
C LYS A 2 -4.33 -1.71 57.73
N LYS A 3 -4.51 -0.90 56.67
CA LYS A 3 -4.30 -1.11 55.22
C LYS A 3 -5.02 -2.34 54.62
N ILE A 4 -6.03 -2.01 53.78
CA ILE A 4 -6.32 -2.52 52.42
C ILE A 4 -6.84 -3.97 52.32
N ILE A 5 -8.07 -4.12 51.77
CA ILE A 5 -8.68 -5.23 50.99
C ILE A 5 -10.17 -4.80 50.84
N ALA A 6 -10.87 -4.71 49.71
CA ALA A 6 -10.60 -5.01 48.32
C ALA A 6 -11.53 -4.14 47.45
N ILE A 7 -10.96 -3.34 46.55
CA ILE A 7 -11.61 -2.89 45.33
C ILE A 7 -10.99 -3.73 44.22
N ILE A 8 -11.55 -4.90 43.96
CA ILE A 8 -11.13 -5.77 42.84
C ILE A 8 -12.39 -6.33 42.17
N ILE A 9 -13.21 -5.44 41.57
CA ILE A 9 -14.09 -5.80 40.44
C ILE A 9 -14.16 -4.57 39.51
N LEU A 10 -13.01 -4.15 38.97
CA LEU A 10 -12.97 -3.30 37.78
C LEU A 10 -11.65 -3.46 37.00
N ALA A 11 -11.15 -4.69 36.96
CA ALA A 11 -10.22 -5.17 35.96
C ALA A 11 -10.92 -6.44 35.44
N VAL A 12 -11.38 -6.56 34.21
CA VAL A 12 -10.61 -6.49 32.97
C VAL A 12 -11.65 -6.34 31.85
N LEU A 13 -11.82 -5.14 31.29
CA LEU A 13 -12.46 -4.97 29.97
C LEU A 13 -11.99 -3.67 29.29
N LEU A 14 -10.82 -3.16 29.67
CA LEU A 14 -10.03 -2.35 28.76
C LEU A 14 -9.32 -3.34 27.84
N VAL A 15 -10.04 -3.79 26.80
CA VAL A 15 -9.36 -4.19 25.57
C VAL A 15 -8.61 -2.94 25.15
N ALA A 16 -7.33 -2.88 25.51
CA ALA A 16 -6.42 -1.91 24.95
C ALA A 16 -6.47 -2.13 23.44
N PHE A 17 -7.26 -1.32 22.74
CA PHE A 17 -7.00 -1.07 21.33
C PHE A 17 -5.56 -0.58 21.30
N LYS A 18 -4.64 -1.48 20.94
CA LYS A 18 -3.31 -1.07 20.55
C LYS A 18 -3.52 -0.19 19.34
N ASP A 19 -3.48 1.12 19.53
CA ASP A 19 -3.19 2.05 18.46
C ASP A 19 -1.83 1.62 17.91
N GLN A 20 -1.88 0.81 16.85
CA GLN A 20 -0.71 0.54 16.03
C GLN A 20 -0.32 1.89 15.45
N ASP A 21 0.80 2.43 15.92
CA ASP A 21 1.38 3.66 15.39
C ASP A 21 1.85 3.37 13.96
N LEU A 22 0.93 3.49 12.99
CA LEU A 22 1.13 3.22 11.57
C LEU A 22 2.04 4.30 10.98
N LYS A 23 3.35 4.19 11.23
CA LYS A 23 4.35 5.12 10.71
C LYS A 23 4.98 4.56 9.44
N GLY A 24 4.52 5.04 8.27
CA GLY A 24 5.23 4.89 7.00
C GLY A 24 4.35 4.82 5.76
N TYR A 25 4.93 4.99 4.58
CA TYR A 25 4.20 4.98 3.30
C TYR A 25 3.87 3.58 2.77
N ILE A 26 4.12 2.56 3.57
CA ILE A 26 3.89 1.17 3.18
C ILE A 26 3.00 0.43 4.16
N THR A 27 2.29 1.16 5.02
CA THR A 27 1.60 0.71 6.23
C THR A 27 0.47 -0.32 6.07
N LEU A 28 0.45 -1.13 5.00
CA LEU A 28 -0.25 -2.41 5.00
C LEU A 28 0.66 -3.57 4.60
N PHE A 29 1.89 -3.59 5.11
CA PHE A 29 2.67 -4.83 5.09
C PHE A 29 2.57 -5.66 6.36
N GLU A 30 1.85 -5.26 7.41
CA GLU A 30 2.00 -5.93 8.69
C GLU A 30 0.64 -6.27 9.31
N ASP A 31 -0.07 -7.19 8.66
CA ASP A 31 -1.00 -8.19 9.21
C ASP A 31 -1.86 -8.75 8.06
N ALA A 32 -1.90 -10.09 7.90
CA ALA A 32 -2.76 -10.78 6.93
C ALA A 32 -4.26 -10.50 7.12
N SER A 33 -4.62 -9.99 8.29
CA SER A 33 -5.96 -9.58 8.65
C SER A 33 -6.34 -8.23 8.03
N SER A 34 -5.47 -7.55 7.29
CA SER A 34 -5.86 -6.32 6.57
C SER A 34 -6.20 -6.59 5.11
N ALA A 35 -7.31 -6.00 4.64
CA ALA A 35 -7.74 -6.02 3.25
C ALA A 35 -8.04 -4.61 2.75
N LYS A 36 -7.72 -4.35 1.48
CA LYS A 36 -7.92 -3.05 0.82
C LYS A 36 -8.74 -3.22 -0.43
N TYR A 37 -9.70 -2.33 -0.64
CA TYR A 37 -10.52 -2.29 -1.83
C TYR A 37 -10.23 -1.04 -2.64
N TYR A 38 -9.92 -1.22 -3.91
CA TYR A 38 -9.64 -0.14 -4.84
C TYR A 38 -10.63 -0.16 -6.00
N LYS A 39 -11.17 1.01 -6.33
CA LYS A 39 -11.84 1.22 -7.61
C LYS A 39 -10.79 1.49 -8.69
N TYR A 40 -11.00 0.98 -9.89
CA TYR A 40 -10.09 1.09 -11.03
C TYR A 40 -10.88 1.12 -12.34
N SER A 41 -10.95 2.28 -12.99
CA SER A 41 -11.87 2.51 -14.12
C SER A 41 -13.30 2.01 -13.79
N ASP A 42 -13.89 1.18 -14.64
CA ASP A 42 -15.22 0.57 -14.45
C ASP A 42 -15.14 -0.76 -13.70
N SER A 43 -14.00 -1.04 -13.06
CA SER A 43 -13.72 -2.27 -12.33
C SER A 43 -13.14 -1.96 -10.95
N HIS A 44 -12.59 -2.98 -10.30
CA HIS A 44 -12.03 -2.91 -8.97
C HIS A 44 -11.01 -4.02 -8.75
N TYR A 45 -10.24 -3.89 -7.68
CA TYR A 45 -9.42 -4.97 -7.15
C TYR A 45 -9.33 -4.91 -5.63
N PHE A 46 -9.03 -6.07 -5.06
CA PHE A 46 -8.79 -6.29 -3.65
C PHE A 46 -7.32 -6.57 -3.44
N GLU A 47 -6.73 -6.01 -2.40
CA GLU A 47 -5.41 -6.43 -1.91
C GLU A 47 -5.57 -7.08 -0.54
N SER A 48 -4.96 -8.25 -0.37
CA SER A 48 -4.78 -8.93 0.91
C SER A 48 -3.34 -9.39 1.06
N PHE A 49 -2.95 -9.76 2.27
CA PHE A 49 -1.58 -10.14 2.60
C PHE A 49 -1.57 -11.54 3.22
N ALA A 50 -0.50 -12.31 2.97
CA ALA A 50 -0.31 -13.59 3.65
C ALA A 50 0.14 -13.36 5.11
N ASN A 51 -0.14 -14.33 5.98
CA ASN A 51 0.41 -14.36 7.34
C ASN A 51 1.92 -14.55 7.31
N ASP A 52 2.36 -15.51 6.50
CA ASP A 52 3.75 -15.90 6.40
C ASP A 52 4.47 -15.05 5.35
N LYS A 53 5.72 -14.72 5.67
CA LYS A 53 6.66 -14.17 4.69
C LYS A 53 7.20 -15.28 3.81
N GLU A 54 7.57 -14.95 2.58
CA GLU A 54 8.31 -15.84 1.71
C GLU A 54 9.80 -15.45 1.70
N THR A 55 10.68 -16.43 1.84
CA THR A 55 12.13 -16.24 1.63
C THR A 55 12.46 -16.43 0.15
N ILE A 56 13.03 -15.41 -0.49
CA ILE A 56 13.49 -15.45 -1.88
C ILE A 56 14.95 -15.04 -1.90
N GLY A 57 15.84 -15.99 -2.23
CA GLY A 57 17.28 -15.82 -2.03
C GLY A 57 17.62 -15.78 -0.54
N ASP A 58 18.25 -14.70 -0.10
CA ASP A 58 18.67 -14.44 1.28
C ASP A 58 17.77 -13.42 2.01
N LYS A 59 16.63 -13.05 1.40
CA LYS A 59 15.75 -11.97 1.88
C LYS A 59 14.32 -12.47 2.12
N GLU A 60 13.69 -11.93 3.14
CA GLU A 60 12.28 -12.19 3.44
C GLU A 60 11.37 -11.11 2.84
N TYR A 61 10.25 -11.55 2.28
CA TYR A 61 9.25 -10.70 1.65
C TYR A 61 7.86 -10.98 2.20
N TYR A 62 7.13 -9.90 2.46
CA TYR A 62 5.69 -9.96 2.64
C TYR A 62 5.01 -10.29 1.31
N VAL A 63 4.04 -11.20 1.37
CA VAL A 63 3.29 -11.63 0.19
C VAL A 63 1.98 -10.87 0.12
N ARG A 64 1.75 -10.18 -0.99
CA ARG A 64 0.49 -9.50 -1.29
C ARG A 64 -0.21 -10.21 -2.45
N TYR A 65 -1.47 -10.55 -2.24
CA TYR A 65 -2.39 -11.01 -3.28
C TYR A 65 -3.25 -9.84 -3.75
N ARG A 66 -3.33 -9.65 -5.07
CA ARG A 66 -4.26 -8.71 -5.69
C ARG A 66 -5.27 -9.48 -6.53
N LYS A 67 -6.53 -9.49 -6.11
CA LYS A 67 -7.63 -10.12 -6.85
C LYS A 67 -8.44 -9.06 -7.59
N TYR A 68 -8.54 -9.16 -8.90
CA TYR A 68 -9.34 -8.24 -9.71
C TYR A 68 -10.81 -8.68 -9.78
N GLY A 69 -11.71 -7.74 -10.08
CA GLY A 69 -13.14 -8.01 -10.23
C GLY A 69 -13.47 -9.04 -11.32
N TRP A 70 -12.57 -9.24 -12.29
CA TRP A 70 -12.69 -10.28 -13.33
C TRP A 70 -12.05 -11.62 -12.94
N GLY A 71 -11.62 -11.79 -11.69
CA GLY A 71 -11.20 -13.08 -11.12
C GLY A 71 -9.71 -13.39 -11.18
N THR A 72 -8.90 -12.65 -11.97
CA THR A 72 -7.44 -12.84 -11.96
C THR A 72 -6.83 -12.49 -10.60
N VAL A 73 -5.81 -13.24 -10.19
CA VAL A 73 -5.04 -12.97 -8.98
C VAL A 73 -3.57 -12.77 -9.33
N ASP A 74 -3.02 -11.62 -8.96
CA ASP A 74 -1.59 -11.33 -9.03
C ASP A 74 -0.96 -11.50 -7.65
N THR A 75 0.20 -12.16 -7.59
CA THR A 75 1.01 -12.24 -6.37
C THR A 75 2.23 -11.35 -6.50
N THR A 76 2.47 -10.55 -5.47
CA THR A 76 3.56 -9.56 -5.43
C THR A 76 4.28 -9.64 -4.08
N TYR A 77 5.59 -9.47 -4.11
CA TYR A 77 6.48 -9.74 -2.97
C TYR A 77 7.20 -8.47 -2.60
N TYR A 78 7.13 -8.10 -1.33
CA TYR A 78 7.53 -6.78 -0.87
C TYR A 78 8.41 -6.87 0.35
N ARG A 79 9.40 -5.99 0.44
CA ARG A 79 10.18 -5.84 1.67
C ARG A 79 10.53 -4.39 1.93
N LYS A 80 10.80 -4.10 3.20
CA LYS A 80 11.40 -2.85 3.64
C LYS A 80 12.90 -3.08 3.80
N GLY A 81 13.71 -2.37 3.01
CA GLY A 81 15.14 -2.23 3.27
C GLY A 81 15.43 -1.05 4.20
N SER A 82 16.72 -0.76 4.41
CA SER A 82 17.16 0.40 5.20
C SER A 82 16.76 1.73 4.55
N GLU A 83 16.93 1.83 3.24
CA GLU A 83 16.75 3.09 2.50
C GLU A 83 15.47 3.14 1.67
N ASN A 84 15.03 2.00 1.14
CA ASN A 84 13.89 1.93 0.23
C ASN A 84 12.95 0.77 0.56
N TYR A 85 11.73 0.90 0.06
CA TYR A 85 10.80 -0.20 -0.09
C TYR A 85 11.00 -0.86 -1.46
N TYR A 86 10.98 -2.18 -1.49
CA TYR A 86 11.27 -2.96 -2.70
C TYR A 86 10.13 -3.92 -3.04
N HIS A 87 9.98 -4.18 -4.34
CA HIS A 87 9.30 -5.38 -4.83
C HIS A 87 10.23 -6.21 -5.70
N ILE A 88 10.10 -7.53 -5.65
CA ILE A 88 10.95 -8.47 -6.40
C ILE A 88 10.17 -9.15 -7.53
N ASN A 89 10.81 -9.24 -8.70
CA ASN A 89 10.35 -10.10 -9.78
C ASN A 89 10.91 -11.52 -9.59
N LYS A 90 10.07 -12.49 -9.19
CA LYS A 90 10.50 -13.88 -8.93
C LYS A 90 11.11 -14.61 -10.12
N LYS A 91 10.90 -14.14 -11.36
CA LYS A 91 11.50 -14.77 -12.55
C LYS A 91 12.94 -14.33 -12.76
N THR A 92 13.24 -13.05 -12.51
CA THR A 92 14.57 -12.48 -12.70
C THR A 92 15.37 -12.39 -11.41
N LEU A 93 14.70 -12.53 -10.26
CA LEU A 93 15.23 -12.31 -8.90
C LEU A 93 15.73 -10.88 -8.66
N GLU A 94 15.23 -9.94 -9.45
CA GLU A 94 15.66 -8.55 -9.42
C GLU A 94 14.64 -7.68 -8.70
N GLU A 95 15.15 -6.74 -7.91
CA GLU A 95 14.35 -5.83 -7.10
C GLU A 95 14.22 -4.47 -7.75
N SER A 96 13.02 -3.91 -7.70
CA SER A 96 12.77 -2.51 -8.04
C SER A 96 12.35 -1.74 -6.80
N ILE A 97 12.74 -0.48 -6.73
CA ILE A 97 12.29 0.45 -5.69
C ILE A 97 10.83 0.84 -5.94
N ILE A 98 10.01 0.78 -4.91
CA ILE A 98 8.63 1.27 -4.91
C ILE A 98 8.60 2.72 -4.46
N LEU A 99 9.32 3.01 -3.38
CA LEU A 99 9.40 4.32 -2.74
C LEU A 99 10.59 4.33 -1.78
N PRO A 100 11.31 5.45 -1.64
CA PRO A 100 12.24 5.64 -0.52
C PRO A 100 11.53 5.55 0.83
N VAL A 101 12.22 5.09 1.87
CA VAL A 101 11.69 5.02 3.24
C VAL A 101 11.41 6.43 3.78
N ASN A 102 12.28 7.38 3.43
CA ASN A 102 12.18 8.79 3.78
C ASN A 102 12.14 9.66 2.51
N PRO A 103 11.02 9.66 1.77
CA PRO A 103 10.93 10.30 0.45
C PRO A 103 11.05 11.82 0.57
N LYS A 104 11.93 12.40 -0.26
CA LYS A 104 12.17 13.83 -0.41
C LYS A 104 11.84 14.26 -1.84
N VAL A 105 11.41 15.51 -1.99
CA VAL A 105 11.19 16.08 -3.33
C VAL A 105 12.50 16.07 -4.10
N GLY A 106 12.46 15.55 -5.33
CA GLY A 106 13.63 15.35 -6.18
C GLY A 106 14.24 13.95 -6.11
N ASP A 107 13.83 13.08 -5.18
CA ASP A 107 14.27 11.68 -5.19
C ASP A 107 13.82 11.00 -6.49
N GLN A 108 14.75 10.31 -7.14
CA GLN A 108 14.53 9.65 -8.43
C GLN A 108 15.08 8.23 -8.43
N TRP A 109 14.37 7.33 -9.11
CA TRP A 109 14.82 5.96 -9.34
C TRP A 109 14.22 5.40 -10.62
N LEU A 110 14.79 4.28 -11.07
CA LEU A 110 14.30 3.52 -12.21
C LEU A 110 13.70 2.20 -11.73
N GLU A 111 12.73 1.69 -12.47
CA GLU A 111 12.42 0.26 -12.42
C GLU A 111 13.68 -0.51 -12.80
N HIS A 112 13.89 -1.69 -12.22
CA HIS A 112 15.08 -2.49 -12.47
C HIS A 112 15.37 -2.70 -13.96
N ASP A 113 14.34 -2.96 -14.77
CA ASP A 113 14.47 -3.19 -16.21
C ASP A 113 14.59 -1.90 -17.05
N ASN A 114 14.73 -0.75 -16.39
CA ASN A 114 14.80 0.59 -16.98
C ASN A 114 13.57 0.97 -17.83
N SER A 115 12.45 0.27 -17.70
CA SER A 115 11.24 0.58 -18.48
C SER A 115 10.46 1.77 -17.95
N TRP A 116 10.63 2.11 -16.68
CA TRP A 116 9.96 3.21 -16.00
C TRP A 116 10.94 4.06 -15.19
N SER A 117 10.69 5.36 -15.13
CA SER A 117 11.29 6.27 -14.15
C SER A 117 10.26 6.80 -13.18
N TYR A 118 10.74 7.07 -11.98
CA TYR A 118 9.96 7.54 -10.86
C TYR A 118 10.63 8.76 -10.23
N GLU A 119 9.82 9.73 -9.81
CA GLU A 119 10.29 10.97 -9.21
C GLU A 119 9.31 11.44 -8.13
N VAL A 120 9.80 11.71 -6.92
CA VAL A 120 9.00 12.42 -5.91
C VAL A 120 8.91 13.89 -6.31
N ILE A 121 7.76 14.31 -6.83
CA ILE A 121 7.56 15.67 -7.35
C ILE A 121 6.93 16.62 -6.34
N ALA A 122 6.30 16.09 -5.29
CA ALA A 122 5.75 16.90 -4.21
C ALA A 122 5.55 16.07 -2.93
N ASN A 123 5.63 16.75 -1.79
CA ASN A 123 5.25 16.24 -0.48
C ASN A 123 4.08 17.06 0.09
N GLN A 124 3.58 16.61 1.24
CA GLN A 124 2.49 17.27 1.98
C GLN A 124 1.23 17.55 1.15
N GLN A 125 0.99 16.74 0.12
CA GLN A 125 -0.11 16.96 -0.81
C GLN A 125 -1.45 16.53 -0.20
N LYS A 126 -2.52 17.19 -0.63
CA LYS A 126 -3.88 16.71 -0.43
C LYS A 126 -4.27 15.87 -1.64
N PHE A 127 -4.92 14.73 -1.41
CA PHE A 127 -5.48 13.90 -2.47
C PHE A 127 -6.94 13.59 -2.15
N LYS A 128 -7.85 14.10 -2.98
CA LYS A 128 -9.29 13.87 -2.84
C LYS A 128 -9.72 12.84 -3.87
N THR A 129 -10.40 11.80 -3.40
CA THR A 129 -11.02 10.77 -4.22
C THR A 129 -12.54 10.82 -4.00
N PRO A 130 -13.34 10.08 -4.78
CA PRO A 130 -14.77 9.97 -4.52
C PRO A 130 -15.09 9.40 -3.13
N ALA A 131 -14.27 8.47 -2.63
CA ALA A 131 -14.47 7.83 -1.33
C ALA A 131 -13.87 8.64 -0.16
N ASN A 132 -12.66 9.19 -0.31
CA ASN A 132 -11.87 9.68 0.82
C ASN A 132 -11.10 10.97 0.52
N LYS A 133 -10.62 11.63 1.59
CA LYS A 133 -9.74 12.80 1.52
C LYS A 133 -8.47 12.52 2.32
N TYR A 134 -7.35 12.42 1.63
CA TYR A 134 -6.05 12.18 2.23
C TYR A 134 -5.27 13.49 2.38
N LYS A 135 -4.52 13.60 3.47
CA LYS A 135 -3.61 14.71 3.76
C LYS A 135 -2.18 14.18 3.83
N ASN A 136 -1.22 15.08 3.71
CA ASN A 136 0.20 14.80 3.86
C ASN A 136 0.73 13.72 2.90
N CYS A 137 0.14 13.61 1.71
CA CYS A 137 0.55 12.60 0.73
C CYS A 137 1.88 12.96 0.07
N ILE A 138 2.62 11.93 -0.29
CA ILE A 138 3.70 12.00 -1.27
C ILE A 138 3.10 11.80 -2.66
N LYS A 139 3.53 12.63 -3.60
CA LYS A 139 3.16 12.54 -5.00
C LYS A 139 4.37 12.10 -5.83
N VAL A 140 4.27 10.94 -6.43
CA VAL A 140 5.31 10.36 -7.29
C VAL A 140 4.86 10.44 -8.73
N ARG A 141 5.69 10.98 -9.60
CA ARG A 141 5.51 10.92 -11.05
C ARG A 141 6.10 9.63 -11.58
N CYS A 142 5.36 8.94 -12.44
CA CYS A 142 5.80 7.74 -13.13
C CYS A 142 5.82 7.99 -14.63
N LYS A 143 6.94 7.73 -15.31
CA LYS A 143 7.09 7.90 -16.76
C LYS A 143 7.59 6.62 -17.42
N GLN A 144 6.94 6.23 -18.52
CA GLN A 144 7.46 5.16 -19.39
C GLN A 144 8.69 5.68 -20.12
N LEU A 145 9.83 5.02 -19.91
CA LEU A 145 11.05 5.23 -20.68
C LEU A 145 11.07 4.33 -21.92
N THR A 146 10.44 3.15 -21.82
CA THR A 146 10.26 2.24 -22.93
C THR A 146 8.78 2.06 -23.21
N ASN A 147 8.40 1.90 -24.48
CA ASN A 147 7.02 1.61 -24.87
C ASN A 147 6.66 0.13 -24.64
N LYS A 148 7.19 -0.47 -23.56
CA LYS A 148 6.98 -1.87 -23.17
C LYS A 148 5.51 -2.09 -22.79
N ASP A 149 4.94 -1.15 -22.03
CA ASP A 149 3.56 -1.18 -21.58
C ASP A 149 2.65 -0.33 -22.48
N LYS A 150 2.50 -0.71 -23.75
CA LYS A 150 1.73 0.04 -24.76
C LYS A 150 0.28 0.36 -24.38
N ARG A 151 -0.30 -0.40 -23.44
CA ARG A 151 -1.68 -0.24 -22.96
C ARG A 151 -1.78 0.69 -21.74
N LYS A 152 -0.66 1.07 -21.12
CA LYS A 152 -0.63 1.99 -19.97
C LYS A 152 -0.35 3.41 -20.44
N ASN A 153 -0.76 4.39 -19.63
CA ASN A 153 -0.42 5.79 -19.87
C ASN A 153 1.10 5.99 -19.90
N LYS A 154 1.59 6.88 -20.78
CA LYS A 154 3.01 7.26 -20.82
C LYS A 154 3.47 7.94 -19.53
N GLU A 155 2.57 8.66 -18.87
CA GLU A 155 2.80 9.29 -17.57
C GLU A 155 1.54 9.19 -16.71
N TYR A 156 1.73 8.93 -15.42
CA TYR A 156 0.71 9.02 -14.39
C TYR A 156 1.35 9.41 -13.06
N LEU A 157 0.53 9.79 -12.08
CA LEU A 157 1.00 10.27 -10.78
C LEU A 157 0.40 9.38 -9.69
N LEU A 158 1.25 8.79 -8.86
CA LEU A 158 0.88 7.99 -7.69
C LEU A 158 0.78 8.88 -6.46
N TYR A 159 -0.14 8.53 -5.56
CA TYR A 159 -0.27 9.16 -4.26
C TYR A 159 -0.10 8.14 -3.14
N TYR A 160 0.77 8.47 -2.19
CA TYR A 160 1.03 7.67 -0.99
C TYR A 160 0.69 8.48 0.26
N SER A 161 -0.21 7.97 1.10
CA SER A 161 -0.51 8.47 2.44
C SER A 161 0.47 7.86 3.46
N PRO A 162 0.89 8.62 4.48
CA PRO A 162 1.66 8.06 5.60
C PRO A 162 0.84 7.09 6.46
N GLU A 163 -0.49 7.12 6.39
CA GLU A 163 -1.37 6.24 7.18
C GLU A 163 -1.72 4.96 6.41
N TYR A 164 -1.97 5.06 5.10
CA TYR A 164 -2.53 3.97 4.29
C TYR A 164 -1.59 3.48 3.18
N GLY A 165 -0.38 4.00 3.10
CA GLY A 165 0.51 3.80 1.96
C GLY A 165 -0.11 4.23 0.64
N TYR A 166 -0.05 3.39 -0.40
CA TYR A 166 -0.67 3.70 -1.69
C TYR A 166 -2.19 3.92 -1.54
N VAL A 167 -2.66 5.10 -1.98
CA VAL A 167 -4.08 5.51 -1.88
C VAL A 167 -4.75 5.76 -3.23
N GLY A 168 -3.98 5.72 -4.32
CA GLY A 168 -4.51 5.88 -5.67
C GLY A 168 -3.56 6.58 -6.63
N ASN A 169 -4.03 6.72 -7.86
CA ASN A 169 -3.28 7.37 -8.92
C ASN A 169 -4.19 8.14 -9.88
N VAL A 170 -3.59 9.11 -10.56
CA VAL A 170 -4.22 9.97 -11.56
C VAL A 170 -3.39 9.96 -12.85
N ASP A 171 -4.00 10.28 -13.99
CA ASP A 171 -3.24 10.57 -15.20
C ASP A 171 -2.47 11.90 -15.08
N SER A 172 -1.69 12.25 -16.10
CA SER A 172 -0.92 13.51 -16.12
C SER A 172 -1.79 14.78 -16.07
N LYS A 173 -3.11 14.68 -16.33
CA LYS A 173 -4.08 15.77 -16.25
C LYS A 173 -4.83 15.80 -14.92
N GLY A 174 -4.56 14.85 -14.01
CA GLY A 174 -5.22 14.76 -12.71
C GLY A 174 -6.54 13.99 -12.70
N LYS A 175 -6.93 13.32 -13.80
CA LYS A 175 -8.09 12.42 -13.80
C LYS A 175 -7.75 11.16 -13.00
N ILE A 176 -8.60 10.82 -12.03
CA ILE A 176 -8.44 9.62 -11.20
C ILE A 176 -8.52 8.36 -12.07
N LEU A 177 -7.53 7.48 -11.93
CA LEU A 177 -7.43 6.19 -12.60
C LEU A 177 -7.76 5.04 -11.64
N SER A 178 -7.23 5.11 -10.42
CA SER A 178 -7.54 4.22 -9.31
C SER A 178 -7.54 4.97 -7.99
N TYR A 179 -8.31 4.49 -7.02
CA TYR A 179 -8.26 5.00 -5.67
C TYR A 179 -8.65 3.95 -4.64
N LEU A 180 -8.05 4.06 -3.46
CA LEU A 180 -8.44 3.32 -2.28
C LEU A 180 -9.81 3.81 -1.84
N SER A 181 -10.77 2.90 -1.90
CA SER A 181 -12.16 3.13 -1.51
C SER A 181 -12.37 2.72 -0.06
N ASP A 182 -11.95 1.51 0.31
CA ASP A 182 -12.21 0.95 1.64
C ASP A 182 -11.00 0.18 2.17
N VAL A 183 -10.87 0.17 3.49
CA VAL A 183 -9.89 -0.63 4.23
C VAL A 183 -10.64 -1.39 5.31
N LYS A 184 -10.38 -2.69 5.40
CA LYS A 184 -10.89 -3.55 6.47
C LYS A 184 -9.70 -4.08 7.27
N LEU A 185 -9.72 -3.84 8.57
CA LEU A 185 -8.80 -4.44 9.53
C LEU A 185 -9.45 -5.68 10.13
N ASN A 186 -8.66 -6.69 10.49
CA ASN A 186 -9.15 -7.98 10.99
C ASN A 186 -10.14 -8.69 10.06
N ALA A 187 -9.99 -8.51 8.76
CA ALA A 187 -10.76 -9.17 7.72
C ALA A 187 -10.65 -10.69 7.84
N LYS A 188 -11.78 -11.37 7.74
CA LYS A 188 -11.86 -12.83 7.70
C LYS A 188 -12.17 -13.31 6.29
N GLU A 189 -11.75 -14.52 5.98
CA GLU A 189 -12.14 -15.16 4.72
C GLU A 189 -13.67 -15.19 4.58
N GLY A 190 -14.17 -14.80 3.41
CA GLY A 190 -15.60 -14.68 3.12
C GLY A 190 -16.24 -13.34 3.51
N GLU A 191 -15.54 -12.45 4.23
CA GLU A 191 -16.06 -11.10 4.48
C GLU A 191 -16.06 -10.23 3.22
N VAL A 192 -17.12 -9.42 3.10
CA VAL A 192 -17.30 -8.45 2.03
C VAL A 192 -16.61 -7.14 2.39
N ILE A 193 -15.78 -6.64 1.48
CA ILE A 193 -15.19 -5.30 1.52
C ILE A 193 -15.55 -4.58 0.21
N GLY A 194 -15.86 -3.29 0.26
CA GLY A 194 -16.21 -2.49 -0.91
C GLY A 194 -17.68 -2.61 -1.35
N ASP A 195 -18.12 -1.62 -2.14
CA ASP A 195 -19.50 -1.52 -2.62
C ASP A 195 -19.65 -2.30 -3.95
N PHE A 196 -20.33 -3.46 -3.87
CA PHE A 196 -20.76 -4.28 -5.02
C PHE A 196 -22.12 -3.79 -5.52
N LYS A 197 -22.18 -2.55 -6.00
CA LYS A 197 -23.33 -2.06 -6.76
C LYS A 197 -23.06 -2.18 -8.24
#